data_AF-A0A9E3QIW2-F1
#
_entry.id   AF-A0A9E3QIW2-F1
#
_cell.length_a   1.000
_cell.length_b   1.000
_cell.length_c   1.000
_cell.angle_alpha   90.00
_cell.angle_beta   90.00
_cell.angle_gamma   90.00
#
_symmetry.space_group_name_H-M   'P 1'
#
loop_
_entity.id
_entity.type
_entity.pdbx_description
1 polymer ?
#
loop_
_entity_poly.entity_id
_entity_poly.type
_entity_poly.pdbx_seq_one_letter_code
_entity_poly.pdbx_strand_id
1 'polypeptide(L)'
;MMWTALALLVALMAAPAPAQDPPPKEVIPHAQDRPPGPPLSPAEAIAKMTVPEGFQVELVASEPDLVNPVAMTFDEKGRIWITESLEYPRKDPGPGRDRIKVLEDTDGDGQADRFTIFAEGLNIPSGLAVGHGGVWVANAPDILFYPDADRDLKPDGPPQVVVSGFGRTDTHELPNSLTWGPDGWLYGWNGVFNHSKVTHRGRTYEFTCAIFRIHPKTWDFELFCEGTSNPWGIAINENGDFFASACVIDHLWHLVETGYYHRQGGPYPPFTWKIESIADHKHQKAAYCGIHYFDSPAYPEEYRGTLFLGNIHGN
;
A
#
# COMPACT_ATOMS: atom_id res chain seq x y z
N MET A 1 -13.29 -61.24 62.06
CA MET A 1 -13.60 -59.98 62.77
C MET A 1 -13.49 -58.86 61.75
N MET A 2 -14.64 -58.33 61.33
CA MET A 2 -14.79 -57.26 60.33
C MET A 2 -14.16 -55.96 60.80
N TRP A 3 -13.45 -55.25 59.92
CA TRP A 3 -13.43 -53.77 59.88
C TRP A 3 -13.29 -53.31 58.43
N THR A 4 -14.41 -52.94 57.82
CA THR A 4 -14.51 -52.20 56.55
C THR A 4 -14.23 -50.72 56.82
N ALA A 5 -13.15 -50.18 56.26
CA ALA A 5 -12.88 -48.75 56.27
C ALA A 5 -13.46 -48.12 54.99
N LEU A 6 -14.54 -47.35 55.16
CA LEU A 6 -15.18 -46.55 54.13
C LEU A 6 -14.44 -45.20 54.06
N ALA A 7 -13.65 -44.95 53.01
CA ALA A 7 -13.08 -43.63 52.76
C ALA A 7 -14.03 -42.86 51.82
N LEU A 8 -14.63 -41.79 52.32
CA LEU A 8 -15.44 -40.85 51.55
C LEU A 8 -14.55 -40.15 50.51
N LEU A 9 -14.87 -40.32 49.22
CA LEU A 9 -14.43 -39.41 48.18
C LEU A 9 -15.30 -38.13 48.27
N VAL A 10 -14.71 -37.02 48.73
CA VAL A 10 -15.34 -35.70 48.58
C VAL A 10 -15.01 -35.19 47.18
N ALA A 11 -15.96 -35.28 46.26
CA ALA A 11 -15.88 -34.59 44.99
C ALA A 11 -16.10 -33.09 45.23
N LEU A 12 -15.02 -32.29 45.20
CA LEU A 12 -15.16 -30.85 45.05
C LEU A 12 -15.70 -30.57 43.64
N MET A 13 -16.99 -30.26 43.53
CA MET A 13 -17.51 -29.61 42.33
C MET A 13 -16.97 -28.18 42.29
N ALA A 14 -15.99 -27.91 41.42
CA ALA A 14 -15.60 -26.56 41.09
C ALA A 14 -16.80 -25.88 40.42
N ALA A 15 -17.35 -24.83 41.05
CA ALA A 15 -18.34 -23.98 40.41
C ALA A 15 -17.70 -23.36 39.16
N PRO A 16 -18.40 -23.34 38.00
CA PRO A 16 -17.89 -22.63 36.83
C PRO A 16 -17.71 -21.16 37.20
N ALA A 17 -16.52 -20.62 36.92
CA ALA A 17 -16.30 -19.18 37.02
C ALA A 17 -17.36 -18.47 36.15
N PRO A 18 -17.95 -17.36 36.61
CA PRO A 18 -18.84 -16.58 35.76
C PRO A 18 -18.08 -16.24 34.48
N ALA A 19 -18.70 -16.52 33.33
CA ALA A 19 -18.18 -16.10 32.05
C ALA A 19 -17.92 -14.59 32.13
N GLN A 20 -16.67 -14.17 31.99
CA GLN A 20 -16.36 -12.77 31.82
C GLN A 20 -17.04 -12.34 30.53
N ASP A 21 -17.87 -11.31 30.61
CA ASP A 21 -18.38 -10.67 29.40
C ASP A 21 -17.18 -10.35 28.51
N PRO A 22 -17.25 -10.63 27.20
CA PRO A 22 -16.19 -10.23 26.29
C PRO A 22 -15.94 -8.74 26.50
N PRO A 23 -14.67 -8.29 26.48
CA PRO A 23 -14.36 -6.88 26.63
C PRO A 23 -15.23 -6.09 25.63
N PRO A 24 -15.81 -4.96 26.05
CA PRO A 24 -16.66 -4.18 25.17
C PRO A 24 -15.88 -3.87 23.90
N LYS A 25 -16.44 -4.22 22.73
CA LYS A 25 -15.83 -3.89 21.45
C LYS A 25 -15.56 -2.41 21.42
N GLU A 26 -14.29 -2.04 21.26
CA GLU A 26 -13.89 -0.64 21.18
C GLU A 26 -14.53 -0.04 19.93
N VAL A 27 -15.53 0.81 20.11
CA VAL A 27 -16.20 1.46 18.98
C VAL A 27 -15.40 2.71 18.64
N ILE A 28 -14.49 2.59 17.67
CA ILE A 28 -13.82 3.76 17.07
C ILE A 28 -14.92 4.73 16.60
N PRO A 29 -14.94 6.03 16.98
CA PRO A 29 -15.97 7.00 16.57
C PRO A 29 -15.99 7.29 15.05
N HIS A 30 -17.13 7.75 14.50
CA HIS A 30 -17.20 8.20 13.09
C HIS A 30 -16.81 9.69 13.01
N ALA A 31 -16.27 10.11 11.86
CA ALA A 31 -15.97 11.51 11.55
C ALA A 31 -15.05 12.18 12.57
N GLN A 32 -13.83 11.65 12.72
CA GLN A 32 -12.77 12.40 13.41
C GLN A 32 -12.46 13.67 12.61
N ASP A 33 -12.96 14.80 13.09
CA ASP A 33 -12.69 16.14 12.56
C ASP A 33 -11.34 16.71 13.07
N ARG A 34 -10.72 15.99 14.00
CA ARG A 34 -9.42 16.27 14.59
C ARG A 34 -8.70 14.96 14.92
N PRO A 35 -7.36 14.95 14.95
CA PRO A 35 -6.60 13.82 15.45
C PRO A 35 -7.07 13.42 16.87
N PRO A 36 -7.06 12.12 17.20
CA PRO A 36 -7.56 11.62 18.49
C PRO A 36 -6.70 12.04 19.70
N GLY A 37 -5.59 12.76 19.47
CA GLY A 37 -4.71 13.28 20.50
C GLY A 37 -3.69 14.28 19.94
N PRO A 38 -2.79 14.81 20.78
CA PRO A 38 -1.66 15.59 20.31
C PRO A 38 -0.72 14.72 19.43
N PRO A 39 0.05 15.34 18.52
CA PRO A 39 1.12 14.62 17.82
C PRO A 39 2.11 14.05 18.86
N LEU A 40 2.59 12.84 18.60
CA LEU A 40 3.57 12.15 19.43
C LEU A 40 4.96 12.40 18.86
N SER A 41 5.98 12.47 19.72
CA SER A 41 7.35 12.29 19.26
C SER A 41 7.56 10.87 18.71
N PRO A 42 8.57 10.64 17.86
CA PRO A 42 8.86 9.29 17.34
C PRO A 42 9.03 8.23 18.45
N ALA A 43 9.74 8.57 19.52
CA ALA A 43 9.94 7.66 20.65
C ALA A 43 8.63 7.34 21.40
N GLU A 44 7.75 8.33 21.60
CA GLU A 44 6.43 8.12 22.21
C GLU A 44 5.51 7.29 21.31
N ALA A 45 5.58 7.48 19.98
CA ALA A 45 4.82 6.68 19.03
C ALA A 45 5.24 5.21 19.08
N ILE A 46 6.55 4.93 19.00
CA ILE A 46 7.11 3.56 19.09
C ILE A 46 6.73 2.92 20.43
N ALA A 47 6.85 3.64 21.55
CA ALA A 47 6.48 3.12 22.87
C ALA A 47 5.00 2.74 23.01
N LYS A 48 4.12 3.25 22.14
CA LYS A 48 2.69 2.90 22.09
C LYS A 48 2.37 1.77 21.10
N MET A 49 3.31 1.41 20.22
CA MET A 49 3.10 0.31 19.28
C MET A 49 3.11 -1.02 20.02
N THR A 50 2.24 -1.93 19.59
CA THR A 50 2.28 -3.33 19.99
C THR A 50 2.67 -4.14 18.77
N VAL A 51 3.67 -5.00 18.91
CA VAL A 51 4.12 -5.90 17.87
C VAL A 51 4.10 -7.34 18.36
N PRO A 52 3.98 -8.33 17.45
CA PRO A 52 4.06 -9.73 17.83
C PRO A 52 5.41 -10.12 18.44
N GLU A 53 5.46 -11.28 19.09
CA GLU A 53 6.71 -11.85 19.60
C GLU A 53 7.73 -12.02 18.45
N GLY A 54 8.99 -11.69 18.71
CA GLY A 54 10.06 -11.75 17.71
C GLY A 54 10.18 -10.50 16.83
N PHE A 55 9.32 -9.49 17.01
CA PHE A 55 9.43 -8.20 16.31
C PHE A 55 9.92 -7.09 17.24
N GLN A 56 10.60 -6.13 16.62
CA GLN A 56 10.92 -4.83 17.21
C GLN A 56 10.60 -3.72 16.20
N VAL A 57 10.37 -2.51 16.69
CA VAL A 57 10.20 -1.32 15.85
C VAL A 57 11.36 -0.38 16.12
N GLU A 58 12.04 0.02 15.06
CA GLU A 58 13.15 0.98 15.09
C GLU A 58 12.78 2.21 14.27
N LEU A 59 13.28 3.37 14.68
CA LEU A 59 13.05 4.62 13.98
C LEU A 59 14.02 4.72 12.81
N VAL A 60 13.53 4.74 11.58
CA VAL A 60 14.38 4.93 10.38
C VAL A 60 14.50 6.42 10.01
N ALA A 61 13.39 7.15 10.02
CA ALA A 61 13.34 8.58 9.72
C ALA A 61 12.08 9.22 10.33
N SER A 62 12.15 10.52 10.61
CA SER A 62 11.01 11.32 11.09
C SER A 62 11.10 12.77 10.63
N GLU A 63 10.11 13.58 10.97
CA GLU A 63 10.20 15.03 10.86
C GLU A 63 11.41 15.57 11.65
N PRO A 64 12.08 16.63 11.15
CA PRO A 64 11.77 17.41 9.94
C PRO A 64 12.29 16.80 8.64
N ASP A 65 13.06 15.70 8.70
CA ASP A 65 13.76 15.13 7.55
C ASP A 65 12.84 14.34 6.61
N LEU A 66 11.69 13.87 7.11
CA LEU A 66 10.63 13.23 6.32
C LEU A 66 9.26 13.82 6.69
N VAL A 67 8.45 14.21 5.69
CA VAL A 67 7.15 14.86 5.88
C VAL A 67 6.14 14.34 4.86
N ASN A 68 4.96 13.91 5.32
CA ASN A 68 3.85 13.41 4.49
C ASN A 68 4.28 12.35 3.43
N PRO A 69 4.92 11.24 3.84
CA PRO A 69 5.25 10.15 2.92
C PRO A 69 3.96 9.51 2.33
N VAL A 70 3.93 9.26 1.02
CA VAL A 70 2.77 8.64 0.35
C VAL A 70 3.11 7.32 -0.34
N ALA A 71 4.20 7.27 -1.10
CA ALA A 71 4.69 6.05 -1.74
C ALA A 71 6.16 5.83 -1.37
N MET A 72 6.55 4.56 -1.25
CA MET A 72 7.93 4.17 -0.97
C MET A 72 8.37 2.97 -1.80
N THR A 73 9.67 2.87 -2.07
CA THR A 73 10.30 1.69 -2.67
C THR A 73 11.77 1.63 -2.25
N PHE A 74 12.44 0.51 -2.54
CA PHE A 74 13.87 0.32 -2.30
C PHE A 74 14.60 0.18 -3.64
N ASP A 75 15.82 0.67 -3.71
CA ASP A 75 16.72 0.36 -4.83
C ASP A 75 17.70 -0.77 -4.50
N GLU A 76 18.53 -1.14 -5.47
CA GLU A 76 19.49 -2.24 -5.34
C GLU A 76 20.61 -1.98 -4.33
N LYS A 77 20.78 -0.74 -3.86
CA LYS A 77 21.74 -0.35 -2.81
C LYS A 77 21.11 -0.34 -1.42
N GLY A 78 19.82 -0.67 -1.31
CA GLY A 78 19.08 -0.65 -0.05
C GLY A 78 18.62 0.74 0.38
N ARG A 79 18.72 1.75 -0.50
CA ARG A 79 18.26 3.11 -0.20
C ARG A 79 16.74 3.16 -0.28
N ILE A 80 16.11 3.95 0.60
CA ILE A 80 14.66 4.12 0.61
C ILE A 80 14.31 5.33 -0.23
N TRP A 81 13.49 5.13 -1.24
CA TRP A 81 12.96 6.19 -2.09
C TRP A 81 11.53 6.47 -1.67
N ILE A 82 11.21 7.73 -1.41
CA ILE A 82 9.91 8.15 -0.89
C ILE A 82 9.38 9.35 -1.68
N THR A 83 8.06 9.39 -1.88
CA THR A 83 7.36 10.59 -2.32
C THR A 83 6.81 11.37 -1.12
N GLU A 84 7.01 12.68 -1.10
CA GLU A 84 6.40 13.59 -0.12
C GLU A 84 5.29 14.39 -0.78
N SER A 85 4.07 14.34 -0.22
CA SER A 85 2.89 15.03 -0.76
C SER A 85 2.40 16.16 0.15
N LEU A 86 2.97 17.35 -0.05
CA LEU A 86 2.59 18.61 0.59
C LEU A 86 1.42 19.32 -0.12
N GLU A 87 1.19 19.01 -1.40
CA GLU A 87 0.13 19.60 -2.21
C GLU A 87 -1.21 18.90 -2.02
N TYR A 88 -1.27 17.71 -1.40
CA TYR A 88 -2.53 17.02 -1.17
C TYR A 88 -3.52 17.89 -0.36
N PRO A 89 -4.81 18.00 -0.75
CA PRO A 89 -5.50 17.33 -1.86
C PRO A 89 -5.72 18.23 -3.11
N ARG A 90 -4.72 18.98 -3.57
CA ARG A 90 -4.79 19.87 -4.74
C ARG A 90 -5.26 19.14 -5.99
N LYS A 91 -6.36 19.62 -6.58
CA LYS A 91 -6.99 19.01 -7.76
C LYS A 91 -6.31 19.40 -9.06
N ASP A 92 -6.00 20.68 -9.24
CA ASP A 92 -5.43 21.19 -10.49
C ASP A 92 -4.05 20.58 -10.75
N PRO A 93 -3.78 20.12 -11.99
CA PRO A 93 -2.50 19.55 -12.35
C PRO A 93 -1.41 20.63 -12.44
N GLY A 94 -0.19 20.18 -12.72
CA GLY A 94 0.97 21.04 -12.93
C GLY A 94 1.86 21.14 -11.68
N PRO A 95 2.94 21.93 -11.78
CA PRO A 95 3.99 21.93 -10.76
C PRO A 95 3.48 22.31 -9.38
N GLY A 96 4.01 21.62 -8.37
CA GLY A 96 3.76 21.87 -6.96
C GLY A 96 5.04 21.74 -6.14
N ARG A 97 4.90 21.62 -4.81
CA ARG A 97 6.04 21.48 -3.89
C ARG A 97 6.36 20.04 -3.53
N ASP A 98 5.66 19.08 -4.14
CA ASP A 98 5.88 17.67 -3.87
C ASP A 98 7.16 17.20 -4.53
N ARG A 99 7.75 16.15 -3.96
CA ARG A 99 9.10 15.74 -4.31
C ARG A 99 9.35 14.27 -4.06
N ILE A 100 10.44 13.78 -4.66
CA ILE A 100 11.02 12.48 -4.42
C ILE A 100 12.27 12.68 -3.58
N LYS A 101 12.35 11.97 -2.46
CA LYS A 101 13.46 11.99 -1.53
C LYS A 101 14.07 10.60 -1.41
N VAL A 102 15.38 10.54 -1.34
CA VAL A 102 16.17 9.32 -1.13
C VAL A 102 16.78 9.39 0.25
N LEU A 103 16.54 8.36 1.04
CA LEU A 103 17.03 8.18 2.39
C LEU A 103 18.13 7.13 2.36
N GLU A 104 19.26 7.47 2.95
CA GLU A 104 20.45 6.64 3.04
C GLU A 104 20.86 6.53 4.50
N ASP A 105 21.13 5.29 4.92
CA ASP A 105 21.89 4.96 6.13
C ASP A 105 23.34 4.71 5.68
N THR A 106 24.26 5.62 6.03
CA THR A 106 25.65 5.59 5.55
C THR A 106 26.61 4.93 6.53
N ASP A 107 26.19 4.72 7.77
CA ASP A 107 26.99 4.07 8.81
C ASP A 107 26.48 2.68 9.24
N GLY A 108 25.30 2.28 8.75
CA GLY A 108 24.72 0.95 8.93
C GLY A 108 24.03 0.75 10.29
N ASP A 109 23.63 1.83 10.96
CA ASP A 109 22.97 1.77 12.28
C ASP A 109 21.44 1.57 12.22
N GLY A 110 20.87 1.53 11.01
CA GLY A 110 19.44 1.38 10.76
C GLY A 110 18.66 2.70 10.69
N GLN A 111 19.32 3.85 10.90
CA GLN A 111 18.73 5.18 10.82
C GLN A 111 19.23 5.91 9.56
N ALA A 112 18.33 6.60 8.87
CA ALA A 112 18.74 7.42 7.74
C ALA A 112 19.48 8.67 8.24
N ASP A 113 20.71 8.87 7.77
CA ASP A 113 21.55 10.02 8.12
C ASP A 113 21.75 11.00 6.93
N ARG A 114 21.43 10.55 5.72
CA ARG A 114 21.58 11.33 4.49
C ARG A 114 20.29 11.34 3.70
N PHE A 115 19.84 12.56 3.39
CA PHE A 115 18.58 12.83 2.70
C PHE A 115 18.86 13.61 1.41
N THR A 116 18.60 12.99 0.26
CA THR A 116 18.80 13.61 -1.05
C THR A 116 17.45 13.89 -1.70
N ILE A 117 17.21 15.13 -2.12
CA ILE A 117 16.05 15.45 -2.97
C ILE A 117 16.43 15.07 -4.40
N PHE A 118 15.78 14.06 -4.96
CA PHE A 118 16.04 13.58 -6.32
C PHE A 118 15.30 14.43 -7.36
N ALA A 119 14.02 14.72 -7.11
CA ALA A 119 13.20 15.54 -8.00
C ALA A 119 12.16 16.33 -7.21
N GLU A 120 11.83 17.53 -7.68
CA GLU A 120 10.79 18.41 -7.13
C GLU A 120 9.85 18.87 -8.26
N GLY A 121 8.85 19.69 -7.91
CA GLY A 121 7.88 20.20 -8.89
C GLY A 121 6.73 19.23 -9.15
N LEU A 122 6.52 18.24 -8.28
CA LEU A 122 5.46 17.24 -8.40
C LEU A 122 4.16 17.72 -7.74
N ASN A 123 3.09 16.95 -7.96
CA ASN A 123 1.76 17.23 -7.42
C ASN A 123 0.98 15.92 -7.19
N ILE A 124 0.97 15.51 -5.93
CA ILE A 124 0.45 14.25 -5.40
C ILE A 124 1.06 13.05 -6.13
N PRO A 125 2.40 12.88 -6.09
CA PRO A 125 3.07 11.69 -6.60
C PRO A 125 2.72 10.47 -5.73
N SER A 126 1.73 9.68 -6.14
CA SER A 126 1.13 8.58 -5.36
C SER A 126 1.67 7.19 -5.69
N GLY A 127 2.68 7.08 -6.55
CA GLY A 127 3.33 5.81 -6.86
C GLY A 127 4.78 6.04 -7.30
N LEU A 128 5.66 5.10 -6.94
CA LEU A 128 7.10 5.23 -7.15
C LEU A 128 7.73 3.85 -7.40
N ALA A 129 8.57 3.73 -8.42
CA ALA A 129 9.38 2.55 -8.66
C ALA A 129 10.76 2.95 -9.23
N VAL A 130 11.83 2.33 -8.73
CA VAL A 130 13.19 2.49 -9.27
C VAL A 130 13.48 1.32 -10.20
N GLY A 131 14.07 1.58 -11.36
CA GLY A 131 14.42 0.51 -12.29
C GLY A 131 14.59 1.00 -13.73
N HIS A 132 15.20 0.16 -14.57
CA HIS A 132 15.40 0.44 -15.99
C HIS A 132 16.17 1.74 -16.27
N GLY A 133 17.14 2.08 -15.41
CA GLY A 133 18.02 3.25 -15.58
C GLY A 133 17.38 4.57 -15.16
N GLY A 134 16.41 4.54 -14.24
CA GLY A 134 15.79 5.74 -13.72
C GLY A 134 14.68 5.45 -12.72
N VAL A 135 13.81 6.45 -12.55
CA VAL A 135 12.74 6.48 -11.54
C VAL A 135 11.40 6.74 -12.20
N TRP A 136 10.43 5.88 -11.93
CA TRP A 136 9.07 5.91 -12.44
C TRP A 136 8.13 6.47 -11.40
N VAL A 137 7.28 7.42 -11.78
CA VAL A 137 6.48 8.20 -10.84
C VAL A 137 5.05 8.31 -11.35
N ALA A 138 4.08 7.91 -10.53
CA ALA A 138 2.68 8.17 -10.80
C ALA A 138 2.33 9.57 -10.31
N ASN A 139 2.31 10.54 -11.22
CA ASN A 139 2.05 11.96 -10.95
C ASN A 139 0.95 12.43 -11.91
N ALA A 140 -0.29 12.07 -11.61
CA ALA A 140 -1.44 12.29 -12.48
C ALA A 140 -1.47 13.74 -13.03
N PRO A 141 -1.78 13.95 -14.32
CA PRO A 141 -2.33 13.00 -15.27
C PRO A 141 -1.31 12.07 -15.92
N ASP A 142 -0.04 12.13 -15.51
CA ASP A 142 1.08 11.48 -16.18
C ASP A 142 1.70 10.36 -15.33
N ILE A 143 2.16 9.32 -16.00
CA ILE A 143 3.25 8.48 -15.49
C ILE A 143 4.55 9.04 -16.06
N LEU A 144 5.44 9.48 -15.18
CA LEU A 144 6.70 10.12 -15.53
C LEU A 144 7.86 9.12 -15.37
N PHE A 145 8.88 9.28 -16.21
CA PHE A 145 10.18 8.62 -16.05
C PHE A 145 11.30 9.65 -15.96
N TYR A 146 12.07 9.60 -14.88
CA TYR A 146 13.27 10.41 -14.66
C TYR A 146 14.49 9.54 -14.95
N PRO A 147 15.24 9.79 -16.05
CA PRO A 147 16.47 9.03 -16.33
C PRO A 147 17.54 9.33 -15.28
N ASP A 148 18.21 8.28 -14.81
CA ASP A 148 19.36 8.31 -13.89
C ASP A 148 20.25 7.09 -14.23
N ALA A 149 20.90 7.15 -15.39
CA ALA A 149 21.65 6.06 -15.98
C ALA A 149 23.02 5.87 -15.30
N ASP A 150 23.62 6.94 -14.78
CA ASP A 150 24.87 6.90 -14.03
C ASP A 150 24.68 6.62 -12.52
N ARG A 151 23.43 6.65 -12.05
CA ARG A 151 23.00 6.30 -10.69
C ARG A 151 23.61 7.21 -9.63
N ASP A 152 23.75 8.50 -9.95
CA ASP A 152 24.34 9.52 -9.08
C ASP A 152 23.32 10.24 -8.18
N LEU A 153 22.04 9.82 -8.23
CA LEU A 153 20.89 10.44 -7.55
C LEU A 153 20.52 11.83 -8.08
N LYS A 154 20.81 12.09 -9.35
CA LYS A 154 20.39 13.28 -10.05
C LYS A 154 19.78 12.87 -11.39
N PRO A 155 18.60 13.41 -11.76
CA PRO A 155 18.07 13.16 -13.08
C PRO A 155 19.05 13.63 -14.18
N ASP A 156 19.35 12.74 -15.13
CA ASP A 156 20.19 13.01 -16.32
C ASP A 156 19.56 14.07 -17.24
N GLY A 157 18.28 14.36 -17.06
CA GLY A 157 17.52 15.28 -17.88
C GLY A 157 16.13 15.55 -17.34
N PRO A 158 15.29 16.28 -18.12
CA PRO A 158 13.91 16.52 -17.75
C PRO A 158 13.11 15.20 -17.70
N PRO A 159 12.02 15.15 -16.90
CA PRO A 159 11.15 13.98 -16.88
C PRO A 159 10.53 13.73 -18.25
N GLN A 160 10.43 12.45 -18.59
CA GLN A 160 9.77 11.98 -19.79
C GLN A 160 8.35 11.55 -19.43
N VAL A 161 7.36 12.05 -20.18
CA VAL A 161 5.98 11.58 -20.04
C VAL A 161 5.85 10.26 -20.78
N VAL A 162 5.69 9.17 -20.02
CA VAL A 162 5.59 7.82 -20.58
C VAL A 162 4.18 7.56 -21.09
N VAL A 163 3.20 7.82 -20.23
CA VAL A 163 1.77 7.70 -20.52
C VAL A 163 1.05 8.87 -19.85
N SER A 164 0.06 9.43 -20.54
CA SER A 164 -0.80 10.50 -20.01
C SER A 164 -2.27 10.14 -20.20
N GLY A 165 -3.14 10.83 -19.47
CA GLY A 165 -4.60 10.68 -19.55
C GLY A 165 -5.24 10.09 -18.29
N PHE A 166 -4.47 9.93 -17.21
CA PHE A 166 -5.05 9.60 -15.90
C PHE A 166 -5.87 10.76 -15.38
N GLY A 167 -7.02 10.44 -14.79
CA GLY A 167 -7.89 11.42 -14.17
C GLY A 167 -7.24 12.11 -12.96
N ARG A 168 -7.86 13.23 -12.56
CA ARG A 168 -7.67 13.85 -11.24
C ARG A 168 -9.02 14.22 -10.61
N THR A 169 -10.07 13.48 -10.97
CA THR A 169 -11.44 13.77 -10.55
C THR A 169 -11.57 13.59 -9.04
N ASP A 170 -10.89 12.58 -8.51
CA ASP A 170 -10.74 12.30 -7.09
C ASP A 170 -9.25 12.17 -6.74
N THR A 171 -8.74 13.07 -5.91
CA THR A 171 -7.34 13.10 -5.50
C THR A 171 -6.99 12.00 -4.50
N HIS A 172 -7.98 11.24 -4.01
CA HIS A 172 -7.80 10.13 -3.07
C HIS A 172 -7.58 8.79 -3.80
N GLU A 173 -7.78 8.78 -5.12
CA GLU A 173 -7.86 7.59 -5.97
C GLU A 173 -6.98 7.71 -7.22
N LEU A 174 -5.99 8.60 -7.16
CA LEU A 174 -5.00 8.82 -8.22
C LEU A 174 -4.21 7.55 -8.53
N PRO A 175 -3.59 7.47 -9.73
CA PRO A 175 -2.73 6.37 -10.07
C PRO A 175 -1.63 6.16 -9.02
N ASN A 176 -1.45 4.93 -8.54
CA ASN A 176 -0.60 4.63 -7.40
C ASN A 176 0.04 3.23 -7.48
N SER A 177 0.81 2.86 -6.45
CA SER A 177 1.33 1.50 -6.23
C SER A 177 2.14 0.91 -7.39
N LEU A 178 3.03 1.72 -7.97
CA LEU A 178 3.91 1.26 -9.05
C LEU A 178 4.76 0.07 -8.58
N THR A 179 4.58 -1.09 -9.22
CA THR A 179 5.17 -2.38 -8.80
C THR A 179 5.70 -3.14 -10.00
N TRP A 180 6.96 -3.59 -9.94
CA TRP A 180 7.52 -4.45 -10.99
C TRP A 180 6.92 -5.85 -10.90
N GLY A 181 6.35 -6.33 -12.01
CA GLY A 181 5.82 -7.68 -12.12
C GLY A 181 6.89 -8.72 -12.49
N PRO A 182 6.59 -10.02 -12.30
CA PRO A 182 7.52 -11.11 -12.64
C PRO A 182 7.76 -11.26 -14.15
N ASP A 183 6.90 -10.68 -14.98
CA ASP A 183 7.05 -10.61 -16.44
C ASP A 183 7.92 -9.41 -16.90
N GLY A 184 8.40 -8.59 -15.95
CA GLY A 184 9.21 -7.41 -16.20
C GLY A 184 8.41 -6.17 -16.63
N TRP A 185 7.08 -6.17 -16.57
CA TRP A 185 6.26 -4.98 -16.77
C TRP A 185 6.11 -4.18 -15.47
N LEU A 186 5.88 -2.88 -15.61
CA LEU A 186 5.52 -2.02 -14.47
C LEU A 186 4.02 -1.98 -14.31
N TYR A 187 3.51 -2.43 -13.18
CA TYR A 187 2.09 -2.41 -12.84
C TYR A 187 1.75 -1.20 -11.98
N GLY A 188 0.51 -0.73 -12.04
CA GLY A 188 0.00 0.31 -11.15
C GLY A 188 -1.52 0.31 -11.09
N TRP A 189 -2.06 0.92 -10.03
CA TRP A 189 -3.49 1.04 -9.80
C TRP A 189 -4.02 2.40 -10.26
N ASN A 190 -5.32 2.48 -10.54
CA ASN A 190 -6.13 3.70 -10.61
C ASN A 190 -7.48 3.40 -9.96
N GLY A 191 -8.03 4.29 -9.12
CA GLY A 191 -9.27 4.02 -8.37
C GLY A 191 -10.58 4.22 -9.15
N VAL A 192 -11.69 3.90 -8.50
CA VAL A 192 -13.04 3.79 -9.08
C VAL A 192 -13.69 5.12 -9.45
N PHE A 193 -13.40 6.20 -8.74
CA PHE A 193 -13.93 7.54 -9.02
C PHE A 193 -12.94 8.43 -9.78
N ASN A 194 -11.71 7.97 -9.95
CA ASN A 194 -10.74 8.65 -10.82
C ASN A 194 -10.91 8.17 -12.28
N HIS A 195 -11.71 8.92 -13.04
CA HIS A 195 -12.03 8.57 -14.43
C HIS A 195 -10.85 8.87 -15.34
N SER A 196 -10.31 7.83 -15.98
CA SER A 196 -9.10 7.92 -16.78
C SER A 196 -9.39 7.60 -18.24
N LYS A 197 -8.76 8.36 -19.13
CA LYS A 197 -8.83 8.19 -20.58
C LYS A 197 -7.43 8.29 -21.15
N VAL A 198 -6.79 7.13 -21.33
CA VAL A 198 -5.44 7.02 -21.87
C VAL A 198 -5.52 6.69 -23.35
N THR A 199 -4.94 7.53 -24.20
CA THR A 199 -4.75 7.20 -25.62
C THR A 199 -3.28 6.93 -25.87
N HIS A 200 -2.95 5.70 -26.25
CA HIS A 200 -1.59 5.26 -26.50
C HIS A 200 -1.53 4.49 -27.83
N ARG A 201 -0.60 4.88 -28.72
CA ARG A 201 -0.37 4.24 -30.04
C ARG A 201 -1.65 4.00 -30.85
N GLY A 202 -2.58 4.96 -30.85
CA GLY A 202 -3.83 4.88 -31.61
C GLY A 202 -4.95 4.06 -30.96
N ARG A 203 -4.70 3.43 -29.81
CA ARG A 203 -5.72 2.78 -28.99
C ARG A 203 -6.11 3.68 -27.81
N THR A 204 -7.39 3.75 -27.52
CA THR A 204 -7.93 4.49 -26.37
C THR A 204 -8.47 3.51 -25.34
N TYR A 205 -8.08 3.74 -24.09
CA TYR A 205 -8.54 3.03 -22.91
C TYR A 205 -9.32 4.02 -22.05
N GLU A 206 -10.60 3.75 -21.83
CA GLU A 206 -11.44 4.50 -20.89
C GLU A 206 -11.77 3.57 -19.73
N PHE A 207 -11.32 3.94 -18.54
CA PHE A 207 -11.37 3.04 -17.39
C PHE A 207 -11.49 3.79 -16.07
N THR A 208 -11.94 3.03 -15.07
CA THR A 208 -12.03 3.37 -13.66
C THR A 208 -11.78 2.08 -12.90
N CYS A 209 -11.11 2.16 -11.75
CA CYS A 209 -10.74 1.00 -10.94
C CYS A 209 -10.05 -0.09 -11.75
N ALA A 210 -8.77 0.08 -12.08
CA ALA A 210 -8.06 -0.86 -12.91
C ALA A 210 -6.59 -0.97 -12.51
N ILE A 211 -6.04 -2.17 -12.68
CA ILE A 211 -4.60 -2.34 -12.79
C ILE A 211 -4.23 -2.06 -14.24
N PHE A 212 -3.33 -1.12 -14.43
CA PHE A 212 -2.64 -0.93 -15.69
C PHE A 212 -1.25 -1.54 -15.63
N ARG A 213 -0.66 -1.81 -16.80
CA ARG A 213 0.76 -2.15 -16.91
C ARG A 213 1.43 -1.41 -18.06
N ILE A 214 2.72 -1.12 -17.89
CA ILE A 214 3.56 -0.41 -18.85
C ILE A 214 4.81 -1.25 -19.12
N HIS A 215 5.09 -1.54 -20.40
CA HIS A 215 6.33 -2.22 -20.76
C HIS A 215 7.50 -1.23 -20.73
N PRO A 216 8.56 -1.46 -19.94
CA PRO A 216 9.55 -0.42 -19.62
C PRO A 216 10.42 0.03 -20.80
N LYS A 217 10.56 -0.80 -21.85
CA LYS A 217 11.39 -0.49 -23.02
C LYS A 217 10.61 0.11 -24.19
N THR A 218 9.38 -0.32 -24.38
CA THR A 218 8.53 0.12 -25.51
C THR A 218 7.52 1.17 -25.08
N TRP A 219 7.28 1.29 -23.78
CA TRP A 219 6.24 2.13 -23.16
C TRP A 219 4.82 1.75 -23.58
N ASP A 220 4.63 0.52 -24.07
CA ASP A 220 3.30 0.01 -24.37
C ASP A 220 2.45 -0.02 -23.10
N PHE A 221 1.23 0.52 -23.21
CA PHE A 221 0.26 0.62 -22.12
C PHE A 221 -0.91 -0.34 -22.34
N GLU A 222 -1.27 -1.06 -21.28
CA GLU A 222 -2.39 -2.01 -21.27
C GLU A 222 -3.14 -1.97 -19.93
N LEU A 223 -4.40 -2.41 -19.96
CA LEU A 223 -5.14 -2.74 -18.73
C LEU A 223 -4.96 -4.23 -18.46
N PHE A 224 -4.52 -4.56 -17.24
CA PHE A 224 -4.34 -5.93 -16.78
C PHE A 224 -5.66 -6.50 -16.26
N CYS A 225 -6.37 -5.79 -15.38
CA CYS A 225 -7.70 -6.18 -14.88
C CYS A 225 -8.47 -4.96 -14.38
N GLU A 226 -9.78 -5.10 -14.15
CA GLU A 226 -10.67 -4.00 -13.74
C GLU A 226 -11.60 -4.40 -12.59
N GLY A 227 -12.10 -3.42 -11.83
CA GLY A 227 -12.99 -3.59 -10.68
C GLY A 227 -12.31 -3.27 -9.35
N THR A 228 -12.94 -3.61 -8.22
CA THR A 228 -12.62 -3.16 -6.85
C THR A 228 -13.12 -1.73 -6.53
N SER A 229 -12.37 -0.93 -5.79
CA SER A 229 -12.81 0.37 -5.26
C SER A 229 -11.67 1.41 -5.24
N ASN A 230 -11.07 1.61 -4.09
CA ASN A 230 -9.89 2.44 -3.89
C ASN A 230 -8.73 1.55 -3.43
N PRO A 231 -8.05 0.90 -4.38
CA PRO A 231 -6.94 0.00 -4.09
C PRO A 231 -5.64 0.74 -3.77
N TRP A 232 -4.94 0.23 -2.76
CA TRP A 232 -3.61 0.64 -2.34
C TRP A 232 -2.74 -0.60 -2.14
N GLY A 233 -1.73 -0.74 -2.98
CA GLY A 233 -0.77 -1.83 -3.00
C GLY A 233 -1.08 -2.92 -4.03
N ILE A 234 -0.01 -3.48 -4.57
CA ILE A 234 0.01 -4.71 -5.36
C ILE A 234 1.05 -5.60 -4.68
N ALA A 235 0.65 -6.79 -4.26
CA ALA A 235 1.56 -7.81 -3.77
C ALA A 235 1.58 -8.98 -4.74
N ILE A 236 2.76 -9.55 -4.95
CA ILE A 236 2.94 -10.70 -5.83
C ILE A 236 3.70 -11.74 -5.02
N ASN A 237 3.14 -12.95 -4.92
CA ASN A 237 3.82 -14.05 -4.21
C ASN A 237 4.86 -14.74 -5.10
N GLU A 238 5.56 -15.72 -4.53
CA GLU A 238 6.57 -16.53 -5.24
C GLU A 238 6.02 -17.33 -6.44
N ASN A 239 4.71 -17.60 -6.48
CA ASN A 239 4.06 -18.32 -7.58
C ASN A 239 3.64 -17.37 -8.72
N GLY A 240 3.78 -16.05 -8.55
CA GLY A 240 3.32 -15.05 -9.50
C GLY A 240 1.84 -14.69 -9.38
N ASP A 241 1.18 -15.09 -8.28
CA ASP A 241 -0.20 -14.69 -8.00
C ASP A 241 -0.24 -13.22 -7.56
N PHE A 242 -1.17 -12.46 -8.12
CA PHE A 242 -1.33 -11.05 -7.81
C PHE A 242 -2.38 -10.87 -6.71
N PHE A 243 -2.08 -10.01 -5.75
CA PHE A 243 -2.99 -9.63 -4.68
C PHE A 243 -3.09 -8.12 -4.57
N ALA A 244 -4.25 -7.63 -4.14
CA ALA A 244 -4.44 -6.23 -3.84
C ALA A 244 -5.21 -6.03 -2.55
N SER A 245 -4.91 -4.92 -1.90
CA SER A 245 -5.76 -4.37 -0.86
C SER A 245 -6.58 -3.20 -1.39
N ALA A 246 -7.85 -3.12 -0.97
CA ALA A 246 -8.75 -2.04 -1.35
C ALA A 246 -9.62 -1.56 -0.18
N CYS A 247 -10.00 -0.29 -0.22
CA CYS A 247 -10.86 0.32 0.79
C CYS A 247 -12.36 0.23 0.45
N VAL A 248 -13.21 0.62 1.40
CA VAL A 248 -14.67 0.87 1.21
C VAL A 248 -15.56 -0.38 1.07
N ILE A 249 -15.23 -1.32 0.18
CA ILE A 249 -15.97 -2.58 0.01
C ILE A 249 -15.26 -3.72 0.75
N ASP A 250 -14.74 -4.72 0.05
CA ASP A 250 -13.90 -5.77 0.61
C ASP A 250 -12.41 -5.47 0.38
N HIS A 251 -11.57 -6.07 1.21
CA HIS A 251 -10.22 -5.58 1.47
C HIS A 251 -9.09 -6.41 0.90
N LEU A 252 -9.37 -7.61 0.39
CA LEU A 252 -8.37 -8.52 -0.14
C LEU A 252 -8.88 -9.23 -1.38
N TRP A 253 -8.07 -9.17 -2.43
CA TRP A 253 -8.42 -9.64 -3.77
C TRP A 253 -7.28 -10.49 -4.33
N HIS A 254 -7.63 -11.61 -4.95
CA HIS A 254 -6.71 -12.37 -5.81
C HIS A 254 -7.00 -12.03 -7.26
N LEU A 255 -5.97 -11.59 -7.98
CA LEU A 255 -6.09 -10.87 -9.24
C LEU A 255 -5.54 -11.71 -10.39
N VAL A 256 -6.27 -11.73 -11.50
CA VAL A 256 -5.86 -12.40 -12.74
C VAL A 256 -6.02 -11.48 -13.93
N GLU A 257 -5.19 -11.69 -14.95
CA GLU A 257 -5.26 -10.95 -16.20
C GLU A 257 -6.66 -11.07 -16.83
N THR A 258 -7.17 -9.98 -17.38
CA THR A 258 -8.52 -9.80 -17.93
C THR A 258 -9.68 -9.96 -16.93
N GLY A 259 -9.40 -10.14 -15.64
CA GLY A 259 -10.42 -10.26 -14.61
C GLY A 259 -11.26 -8.98 -14.45
N TYR A 260 -12.56 -9.16 -14.20
CA TYR A 260 -13.48 -8.10 -13.82
C TYR A 260 -14.04 -8.37 -12.42
N TYR A 261 -13.70 -7.51 -11.48
CA TYR A 261 -13.96 -7.70 -10.06
C TYR A 261 -15.21 -6.94 -9.59
N HIS A 262 -15.83 -7.45 -8.52
CA HIS A 262 -16.85 -6.69 -7.80
C HIS A 262 -16.33 -5.29 -7.50
N ARG A 263 -17.13 -4.27 -7.84
CA ARG A 263 -16.72 -2.87 -7.79
C ARG A 263 -17.68 -1.98 -7.04
N GLN A 264 -17.14 -0.96 -6.38
CA GLN A 264 -17.91 0.01 -5.59
C GLN A 264 -18.91 0.82 -6.44
N GLY A 265 -18.54 1.15 -7.69
CA GLY A 265 -19.40 1.93 -8.58
C GLY A 265 -18.92 1.91 -10.02
N GLY A 266 -19.81 2.24 -10.94
CA GLY A 266 -19.57 2.23 -12.39
C GLY A 266 -20.16 1.02 -13.11
N PRO A 267 -20.26 1.08 -14.45
CA PRO A 267 -20.85 0.02 -15.24
C PRO A 267 -19.91 -1.18 -15.38
N TYR A 268 -20.50 -2.34 -15.67
CA TYR A 268 -19.77 -3.51 -16.17
C TYR A 268 -20.02 -3.65 -17.67
N PRO A 269 -19.06 -4.15 -18.45
CA PRO A 269 -19.34 -4.60 -19.80
C PRO A 269 -20.47 -5.65 -19.81
N PRO A 270 -21.32 -5.69 -20.86
CA PRO A 270 -22.34 -6.73 -20.98
C PRO A 270 -21.74 -8.14 -20.89
N PHE A 271 -22.46 -9.07 -20.24
CA PHE A 271 -22.07 -10.48 -20.10
C PHE A 271 -20.79 -10.73 -19.29
N THR A 272 -20.33 -9.74 -18.52
CA THR A 272 -19.18 -9.89 -17.61
C THR A 272 -19.52 -10.83 -16.45
N TRP A 273 -18.68 -11.85 -16.25
CA TRP A 273 -18.67 -12.60 -15.00
C TRP A 273 -17.90 -11.81 -13.94
N LYS A 274 -18.57 -11.51 -12.82
CA LYS A 274 -17.96 -10.74 -11.73
C LYS A 274 -17.19 -11.67 -10.80
N ILE A 275 -15.92 -11.36 -10.57
CA ILE A 275 -15.06 -12.06 -9.62
C ILE A 275 -15.18 -11.37 -8.27
N GLU A 276 -15.48 -12.13 -7.22
CA GLU A 276 -15.64 -11.61 -5.86
C GLU A 276 -14.29 -11.50 -5.14
N SER A 277 -14.28 -10.84 -3.98
CA SER A 277 -13.11 -10.77 -3.11
C SER A 277 -12.80 -12.14 -2.49
N ILE A 278 -11.58 -12.27 -1.95
CA ILE A 278 -11.18 -13.44 -1.16
C ILE A 278 -11.18 -13.15 0.34
N ALA A 279 -11.79 -12.02 0.75
CA ALA A 279 -11.90 -11.64 2.15
C ALA A 279 -12.92 -12.53 2.87
N ASP A 280 -12.55 -13.08 4.02
CA ASP A 280 -13.41 -13.89 4.89
C ASP A 280 -13.87 -13.16 6.15
N HIS A 281 -13.38 -11.94 6.38
CA HIS A 281 -13.73 -11.07 7.51
C HIS A 281 -13.77 -9.59 7.10
N LYS A 282 -14.21 -8.73 8.03
CA LYS A 282 -14.23 -7.26 7.86
C LYS A 282 -13.70 -6.59 9.12
N HIS A 283 -12.83 -5.61 8.96
CA HIS A 283 -12.41 -4.73 10.04
C HIS A 283 -13.39 -3.56 10.20
N GLN A 284 -13.56 -3.09 11.44
CA GLN A 284 -14.42 -1.95 11.71
C GLN A 284 -13.76 -0.66 11.20
N LYS A 285 -14.46 0.08 10.33
CA LYS A 285 -14.02 1.40 9.81
C LYS A 285 -12.70 1.39 9.06
N ALA A 286 -12.32 0.25 8.49
CA ALA A 286 -11.04 0.07 7.85
C ALA A 286 -10.72 1.10 6.76
N ALA A 287 -9.48 1.58 6.77
CA ALA A 287 -8.86 2.25 5.63
C ALA A 287 -7.53 1.56 5.38
N TYR A 288 -7.52 0.66 4.41
CA TYR A 288 -6.35 -0.11 4.06
C TYR A 288 -5.37 0.72 3.25
N CYS A 289 -4.08 0.68 3.62
CA CYS A 289 -3.07 1.60 3.09
C CYS A 289 -1.91 0.91 2.38
N GLY A 290 -2.04 -0.38 2.07
CA GLY A 290 -1.00 -1.14 1.39
C GLY A 290 -1.14 -2.64 1.60
N ILE A 291 -0.48 -3.38 0.73
CA ILE A 291 -0.29 -4.83 0.84
C ILE A 291 1.14 -5.17 0.43
N HIS A 292 1.76 -6.11 1.14
CA HIS A 292 3.06 -6.65 0.77
C HIS A 292 3.10 -8.15 1.04
N TYR A 293 3.69 -8.91 0.13
CA TYR A 293 4.05 -10.30 0.38
C TYR A 293 5.49 -10.33 0.86
N PHE A 294 5.77 -10.94 2.01
CA PHE A 294 7.11 -10.98 2.57
C PHE A 294 7.49 -12.40 2.97
N ASP A 295 8.65 -12.85 2.46
CA ASP A 295 9.27 -14.10 2.85
C ASP A 295 10.77 -13.86 3.07
N SER A 296 11.18 -13.81 4.34
CA SER A 296 12.56 -13.54 4.73
C SER A 296 12.91 -14.24 6.04
N PRO A 297 14.14 -14.77 6.18
CA PRO A 297 14.60 -15.32 7.43
C PRO A 297 14.71 -14.30 8.56
N ALA A 298 14.62 -12.99 8.26
CA ALA A 298 14.54 -11.93 9.26
C ALA A 298 13.26 -11.98 10.10
N TYR A 299 12.18 -12.60 9.60
CA TYR A 299 10.93 -12.73 10.33
C TYR A 299 10.83 -14.13 10.98
N PRO A 300 10.10 -14.27 12.12
CA PRO A 300 9.77 -15.58 12.66
C PRO A 300 9.04 -16.45 11.62
N GLU A 301 9.21 -17.77 11.69
CA GLU A 301 8.73 -18.71 10.66
C GLU A 301 7.23 -18.60 10.38
N GLU A 302 6.41 -18.35 11.41
CA GLU A 302 4.95 -18.22 11.27
C GLU A 302 4.50 -16.98 10.46
N TYR A 303 5.39 -15.99 10.29
CA TYR A 303 5.13 -14.75 9.55
C TYR A 303 5.75 -14.74 8.15
N ARG A 304 6.40 -15.83 7.74
CA ARG A 304 6.98 -15.97 6.41
C ARG A 304 5.93 -16.41 5.39
N GLY A 305 6.17 -16.12 4.11
CA GLY A 305 5.26 -16.46 3.03
C GLY A 305 3.85 -15.89 3.20
N THR A 306 3.72 -14.74 3.86
CA THR A 306 2.44 -14.18 4.31
C THR A 306 2.20 -12.79 3.69
N LEU A 307 0.93 -12.45 3.48
CA LEU A 307 0.49 -11.11 3.09
C LEU A 307 0.33 -10.22 4.32
N PHE A 308 1.01 -9.08 4.31
CA PHE A 308 0.88 -8.03 5.31
C PHE A 308 0.02 -6.92 4.73
N LEU A 309 -1.05 -6.55 5.43
CA LEU A 309 -1.92 -5.43 5.07
C LEU A 309 -1.87 -4.36 6.17
N GLY A 310 -1.74 -3.11 5.77
CA GLY A 310 -1.87 -1.97 6.68
C GLY A 310 -3.33 -1.50 6.77
N ASN A 311 -3.77 -1.06 7.96
CA ASN A 311 -5.08 -0.43 8.19
C ASN A 311 -4.91 0.79 9.12
N ILE A 312 -5.25 1.99 8.66
CA ILE A 312 -4.98 3.25 9.38
C ILE A 312 -6.07 3.65 10.38
N HIS A 313 -7.28 3.06 10.30
CA HIS A 313 -8.40 3.45 11.16
C HIS A 313 -8.58 2.53 12.39
N GLY A 314 -7.76 1.48 12.51
CA GLY A 314 -7.81 0.51 13.60
C GLY A 314 -8.70 -0.71 13.32
N ASN A 315 -8.70 -1.65 14.26
CA ASN A 315 -9.54 -2.86 14.29
C ASN A 315 -10.70 -2.71 15.28
#